data_AF-A0A7S0MFZ4-F1
#
_entry.id   AF-A0A7S0MFZ4-F1
#
_cell.length_a   1.000
_cell.length_b   1.000
_cell.length_c   1.000
_cell.angle_alpha   90.00
_cell.angle_beta   90.00
_cell.angle_gamma   90.00
#
_symmetry.space_group_name_H-M   'P 1'
#
loop_
_entity.id
_entity.type
_entity.pdbx_description
1 polymer ?
#
loop_
_entity_poly.entity_id
_entity_poly.type
_entity_poly.pdbx_seq_one_letter_code
_entity_poly.pdbx_strand_id
1 'polypeptide(L)'
;VATSVTLLNALTSYGLPAPTTLAFNPFPYFTQNNLFAGYPCVTSIKTRTGAILDARFIASGGATLSEWAEYLGCFASVSSTYAENSSLPAFRDTLAAVFAPGSRYFMGINYLRSALGLVGGGHMSPLGAYAADADM
;
A
#
# COMPACT_ATOMS: atom_id res chain seq x y z
N VAL A 1 5.10 -4.83 -1.36
CA VAL A 1 6.27 -3.94 -1.17
C VAL A 1 6.33 -2.85 -2.24
N ALA A 2 6.44 -3.21 -3.53
CA ALA A 2 6.46 -2.22 -4.62
C ALA A 2 5.32 -1.18 -4.53
N THR A 3 4.08 -1.62 -4.36
CA THR A 3 2.92 -0.73 -4.17
C THR A 3 3.10 0.24 -3.02
N SER A 4 3.54 -0.24 -1.85
CA SER A 4 3.79 0.58 -0.67
C SER A 4 4.82 1.66 -0.96
N VAL A 5 5.92 1.29 -1.61
CA VAL A 5 6.97 2.23 -2.01
C VAL A 5 6.44 3.29 -2.96
N THR A 6 5.62 2.91 -3.94
CA THR A 6 4.97 3.88 -4.86
C THR A 6 4.08 4.86 -4.11
N LEU A 7 3.19 4.37 -3.24
CA LEU A 7 2.27 5.21 -2.46
C LEU A 7 3.03 6.15 -1.50
N LEU A 8 4.01 5.63 -0.76
CA LEU A 8 4.80 6.42 0.19
C LEU A 8 5.67 7.45 -0.53
N ASN A 9 6.31 7.10 -1.65
CA ASN A 9 7.07 8.09 -2.42
C ASN A 9 6.17 9.18 -2.99
N ALA A 10 4.93 8.88 -3.40
CA ALA A 10 3.98 9.91 -3.83
C ALA A 10 3.65 10.89 -2.69
N LEU A 11 3.50 10.38 -1.46
CA LEU A 11 3.27 11.19 -0.26
C LEU A 11 4.47 12.06 0.15
N THR A 12 5.68 11.80 -0.34
CA THR A 12 6.84 12.69 -0.06
C THR A 12 6.64 14.09 -0.63
N SER A 13 5.92 14.21 -1.75
CA SER A 13 5.52 15.52 -2.32
C SER A 13 4.58 16.32 -1.41
N TYR A 14 3.97 15.64 -0.43
CA TYR A 14 3.10 16.23 0.60
C TYR A 14 3.76 16.27 1.99
N GLY A 15 5.09 16.09 2.07
CA GLY A 15 5.87 16.27 3.30
C GLY A 15 6.12 15.00 4.11
N LEU A 16 5.78 13.82 3.59
CA LEU A 16 6.18 12.57 4.24
C LEU A 16 7.71 12.40 4.19
N PRO A 17 8.41 12.26 5.33
CA PRO A 17 9.85 12.05 5.32
C PRO A 17 10.21 10.65 4.80
N ALA A 18 11.08 10.59 3.80
CA ALA A 18 11.65 9.35 3.28
C ALA A 18 13.08 9.14 3.78
N PRO A 19 13.55 7.88 3.87
CA PRO A 19 14.92 7.60 4.27
C PRO A 19 15.92 7.91 3.15
N THR A 20 17.12 8.36 3.51
CA THR A 20 18.27 8.43 2.59
C THR A 20 19.12 7.18 2.76
N THR A 21 19.47 6.55 1.64
CA THR A 21 20.41 5.42 1.61
C THR A 21 21.70 5.84 0.91
N LEU A 22 22.79 5.10 1.11
CA LEU A 22 24.05 5.37 0.41
C LEU A 22 23.90 5.41 -1.12
N ALA A 23 23.01 4.57 -1.67
CA ALA A 23 22.78 4.48 -3.11
C ALA A 23 22.09 5.72 -3.71
N PHE A 24 21.35 6.48 -2.90
CA PHE A 24 20.54 7.60 -3.37
C PHE A 24 20.91 8.95 -2.74
N ASN A 25 21.94 9.00 -1.88
CA ASN A 25 22.40 10.23 -1.22
C ASN A 25 22.68 11.37 -2.24
N PRO A 26 22.15 12.60 -2.05
CA PRO A 26 21.36 13.11 -0.91
C PRO A 26 19.83 12.99 -1.04
N PHE A 27 19.34 12.30 -2.06
CA PHE A 27 17.91 12.21 -2.35
C PHE A 27 17.21 11.13 -1.49
N PRO A 28 16.21 11.51 -0.68
CA PRO A 28 15.48 10.56 0.16
C PRO A 28 14.42 9.82 -0.66
N TYR A 29 14.41 8.49 -0.57
CA TYR A 29 13.43 7.64 -1.24
C TYR A 29 13.09 6.41 -0.40
N PHE A 30 11.80 6.08 -0.35
CA PHE A 30 11.40 4.72 -0.02
C PHE A 30 11.85 3.79 -1.16
N THR A 31 12.37 2.62 -0.80
CA THR A 31 12.77 1.57 -1.73
C THR A 31 12.28 0.24 -1.19
N GLN A 32 12.20 -0.77 -2.06
CA GLN A 32 11.77 -2.10 -1.60
C GLN A 32 12.76 -2.71 -0.59
N ASN A 33 14.00 -2.22 -0.55
CA ASN A 33 15.06 -2.70 0.33
C ASN A 33 15.07 -1.99 1.70
N ASN A 34 14.63 -0.74 1.79
CA ASN A 34 14.67 0.03 3.04
C ASN A 34 13.34 0.04 3.82
N LEU A 35 12.24 -0.41 3.21
CA LEU A 35 10.92 -0.34 3.84
C LEU A 35 10.80 -1.13 5.16
N PHE A 36 11.55 -2.23 5.29
CA PHE A 36 11.54 -3.10 6.47
C PHE A 36 12.83 -3.02 7.30
N ALA A 37 13.78 -2.17 6.90
CA ALA A 37 15.07 -2.04 7.56
C ALA A 37 15.14 -0.74 8.36
N GLY A 38 15.35 -0.82 9.67
CA GLY A 38 15.61 0.35 10.51
C GLY A 38 14.38 1.08 11.04
N TYR A 39 13.18 0.50 10.95
CA TYR A 39 11.95 1.07 11.51
C TYR A 39 11.43 0.21 12.69
N PRO A 40 11.63 0.64 13.95
CA PRO A 40 11.16 -0.11 15.13
C PRO A 40 9.66 -0.38 15.14
N CYS A 41 8.85 0.52 14.55
CA CYS A 41 7.40 0.31 14.40
C CYS A 41 7.09 -0.90 13.52
N VAL A 42 7.84 -1.11 12.43
CA VAL A 42 7.59 -2.22 11.51
C VAL A 42 8.03 -3.54 12.14
N THR A 43 9.18 -3.57 12.80
CA THR A 43 9.73 -4.78 13.43
C THR A 43 9.03 -5.19 14.73
N SER A 44 8.11 -4.38 15.25
CA SER A 44 7.26 -4.76 16.39
C SER A 44 5.97 -5.48 15.96
N ILE A 45 5.58 -5.41 14.69
CA ILE A 45 4.35 -6.00 14.16
C ILE A 45 4.43 -7.52 14.18
N LYS A 46 3.36 -8.15 14.67
CA LYS A 46 3.15 -9.60 14.61
C LYS A 46 2.28 -9.96 13.44
N THR A 47 2.79 -10.84 12.60
CA THR A 47 2.10 -11.36 11.41
C THR A 47 1.00 -12.34 11.79
N ARG A 48 0.19 -12.73 10.79
CA ARG A 48 -0.83 -13.78 10.87
C ARG A 48 -0.32 -15.13 11.40
N THR A 49 1.00 -15.37 11.37
CA THR A 49 1.62 -16.59 11.90
C THR A 49 2.34 -16.37 13.24
N GLY A 50 2.22 -15.18 13.84
CA GLY A 50 2.95 -14.81 15.06
C GLY A 50 4.43 -14.48 14.85
N ALA A 51 4.95 -14.59 13.62
CA ALA A 51 6.30 -14.18 13.27
C ALA A 51 6.40 -12.64 13.25
N ILE A 52 7.63 -12.11 13.35
CA ILE A 52 7.88 -10.67 13.16
C ILE A 52 7.67 -10.33 11.68
N LEU A 53 7.03 -9.19 11.41
CA LEU A 53 6.91 -8.67 10.05
C LEU A 53 8.25 -8.09 9.60
N ASP A 54 8.94 -8.82 8.72
CA ASP A 54 10.20 -8.41 8.12
C ASP A 54 10.25 -8.72 6.61
N ALA A 55 11.33 -8.32 5.95
CA ALA A 55 11.51 -8.57 4.51
C ALA A 55 11.49 -10.08 4.16
N ARG A 56 11.96 -10.95 5.06
CA ARG A 56 12.01 -12.40 4.83
C ARG A 56 10.61 -13.00 4.89
N PHE A 57 9.81 -12.61 5.87
CA PHE A 57 8.41 -13.00 5.97
C PHE A 57 7.63 -12.58 4.73
N ILE A 58 7.75 -11.30 4.33
CA ILE A 58 7.05 -10.76 3.16
C ILE A 58 7.49 -11.46 1.87
N ALA A 59 8.77 -11.80 1.72
CA ALA A 59 9.28 -12.52 0.55
C ALA A 59 8.71 -13.95 0.43
N SER A 60 8.31 -14.57 1.54
CA SER A 60 7.82 -15.95 1.56
C SER A 60 6.34 -16.11 1.20
N GLY A 61 5.52 -15.07 1.44
CA GLY A 61 4.07 -15.20 1.28
C GLY A 61 3.30 -13.88 1.12
N GLY A 62 4.00 -12.77 0.92
CA GLY A 62 3.39 -11.45 0.86
C GLY A 62 2.84 -10.98 2.21
N ALA A 63 1.87 -10.07 2.15
CA ALA A 63 1.13 -9.56 3.30
C ALA A 63 -0.37 -9.77 3.07
N THR A 64 -1.14 -9.92 4.15
CA THR A 64 -2.59 -9.72 4.13
C THR A 64 -2.94 -8.23 4.00
N LEU A 65 -4.21 -7.90 3.75
CA LEU A 65 -4.67 -6.50 3.78
C LEU A 65 -4.43 -5.85 5.16
N SER A 66 -4.66 -6.56 6.26
CA SER A 66 -4.39 -6.07 7.62
C SER A 66 -2.91 -5.81 7.85
N GLU A 67 -2.05 -6.78 7.56
CA GLU A 67 -0.59 -6.63 7.72
C GLU A 67 -0.08 -5.48 6.86
N TRP A 68 -0.62 -5.33 5.64
CA TRP A 68 -0.27 -4.24 4.74
C TRP A 68 -0.65 -2.87 5.30
N ALA A 69 -1.87 -2.74 5.80
CA ALA A 69 -2.35 -1.50 6.42
C ALA A 69 -1.55 -1.16 7.68
N GLU A 70 -1.25 -2.16 8.51
CA GLU A 70 -0.53 -2.00 9.77
C GLU A 70 0.90 -1.49 9.54
N TYR A 71 1.67 -2.09 8.64
CA TYR A 71 3.04 -1.60 8.40
C TYR A 71 3.04 -0.27 7.63
N LEU A 72 2.06 0.01 6.75
CA LEU A 72 1.94 1.34 6.15
C LEU A 72 1.62 2.41 7.19
N GLY A 73 0.86 2.05 8.24
CA GLY A 73 0.53 2.89 9.38
C GLY A 73 1.74 3.38 10.18
N CYS A 74 2.88 2.69 10.07
CA CYS A 74 4.15 3.15 10.63
C CYS A 74 4.73 4.39 9.92
N PHE A 75 4.24 4.71 8.72
CA PHE A 75 4.76 5.79 7.90
C PHE A 75 3.73 6.88 7.66
N ALA A 76 2.47 6.52 7.38
CA ALA A 76 1.41 7.45 7.00
C ALA A 76 0.09 7.12 7.70
N SER A 77 -0.87 8.05 7.64
CA SER A 77 -2.25 7.74 8.02
C SER A 77 -2.86 6.78 6.99
N VAL A 78 -3.41 5.67 7.46
CA VAL A 78 -3.97 4.61 6.62
C VAL A 78 -5.38 4.28 7.09
N SER A 79 -6.30 4.18 6.13
CA SER A 79 -7.59 3.53 6.30
C SER A 79 -7.66 2.31 5.39
N SER A 80 -8.17 1.19 5.90
CA SER A 80 -8.34 -0.05 5.15
C SER A 80 -9.78 -0.52 5.25
N THR A 81 -10.35 -0.90 4.11
CA THR A 81 -11.74 -1.37 4.02
C THR A 81 -11.74 -2.76 3.42
N TYR A 82 -12.26 -3.74 4.17
CA TYR A 82 -12.50 -5.08 3.65
C TYR A 82 -13.76 -5.10 2.81
N ALA A 83 -13.76 -5.89 1.72
CA ALA A 83 -14.89 -5.99 0.81
C ALA A 83 -16.18 -6.46 1.52
N GLU A 84 -16.06 -7.35 2.51
CA GLU A 84 -17.19 -7.84 3.33
C GLU A 84 -17.86 -6.75 4.18
N ASN A 85 -17.15 -5.65 4.45
CA ASN A 85 -17.60 -4.52 5.25
C ASN A 85 -18.00 -3.31 4.39
N SER A 86 -18.15 -3.49 3.08
CA SER A 86 -18.47 -2.42 2.14
C SER A 86 -19.40 -2.91 1.02
N SER A 87 -19.66 -2.05 0.04
CA SER A 87 -20.44 -2.36 -1.15
C SER A 87 -19.75 -1.79 -2.39
N LEU A 88 -20.11 -2.30 -3.56
CA LEU A 88 -19.57 -1.80 -4.82
C LEU A 88 -19.88 -0.30 -5.06
N PRO A 89 -21.10 0.23 -4.79
CA PRO A 89 -21.34 1.67 -4.85
C PRO A 89 -20.43 2.47 -3.92
N ALA A 90 -20.29 2.07 -2.65
CA ALA A 90 -19.42 2.77 -1.69
C ALA A 90 -17.94 2.74 -2.11
N PHE A 91 -17.48 1.64 -2.73
CA PHE A 91 -16.15 1.57 -3.30
C PHE A 91 -15.96 2.58 -4.45
N ARG A 92 -16.92 2.70 -5.37
CA ARG A 92 -16.89 3.71 -6.45
C ARG A 92 -16.90 5.13 -5.91
N ASP A 93 -17.72 5.42 -4.88
CA ASP A 93 -17.74 6.72 -4.23
C ASP A 93 -16.37 7.07 -3.64
N THR A 94 -15.70 6.07 -3.05
CA THR A 94 -14.34 6.23 -2.53
C THR A 94 -13.32 6.50 -3.66
N LEU A 95 -13.42 5.79 -4.79
CA LEU A 95 -12.58 6.04 -5.96
C LEU A 95 -12.76 7.47 -6.48
N ALA A 96 -14.01 7.91 -6.65
CA ALA A 96 -14.33 9.26 -7.08
C ALA A 96 -13.75 10.32 -6.14
N ALA A 97 -13.84 10.10 -4.82
CA ALA A 97 -13.26 11.01 -3.84
C ALA A 97 -11.72 11.03 -3.87
N VAL A 98 -11.08 9.87 -4.00
CA VAL A 98 -9.61 9.75 -4.06
C VAL A 98 -9.04 10.45 -5.29
N PHE A 99 -9.69 10.33 -6.44
CA PHE A 99 -9.23 10.92 -7.71
C PHE A 99 -9.83 12.30 -8.03
N ALA A 100 -10.60 12.89 -7.11
CA ALA A 100 -11.12 14.23 -7.27
C ALA A 100 -9.99 15.28 -7.35
N PRO A 101 -10.15 16.36 -8.14
CA PRO A 101 -9.17 17.45 -8.19
C PRO A 101 -8.83 18.00 -6.81
N GLY A 102 -7.53 18.10 -6.50
CA GLY A 102 -7.05 18.60 -5.21
C GLY A 102 -7.03 17.57 -4.08
N SER A 103 -7.48 16.34 -4.32
CA SER A 103 -7.33 15.23 -3.38
C SER A 103 -5.84 14.99 -3.06
N ARG A 104 -5.58 14.62 -1.81
CA ARG A 104 -4.25 14.23 -1.30
C ARG A 104 -4.20 12.77 -0.87
N TYR A 105 -5.25 12.02 -1.22
CA TYR A 105 -5.35 10.60 -0.91
C TYR A 105 -4.78 9.78 -2.07
N PHE A 106 -4.19 8.65 -1.72
CA PHE A 106 -3.75 7.63 -2.67
C PHE A 106 -4.40 6.31 -2.30
N MET A 107 -4.73 5.50 -3.31
CA MET A 107 -5.38 4.22 -3.08
C MET A 107 -4.53 3.06 -3.60
N GLY A 108 -4.36 2.07 -2.74
CA GLY A 108 -3.91 0.74 -3.10
C GLY A 108 -5.07 -0.26 -2.98
N ILE A 109 -5.07 -1.28 -3.84
CA ILE A 109 -6.08 -2.33 -3.84
C ILE A 109 -5.44 -3.69 -3.60
N ASN A 110 -6.12 -4.55 -2.84
CA ASN A 110 -5.82 -5.97 -2.73
C ASN A 110 -6.95 -6.79 -3.39
N TYR A 111 -6.61 -7.64 -4.35
CA TYR A 111 -7.59 -8.36 -5.15
C TYR A 111 -7.07 -9.75 -5.57
N LEU A 112 -8.00 -10.64 -5.92
CA LEU A 112 -7.68 -11.94 -6.50
C LEU A 112 -7.59 -11.82 -8.02
N ARG A 113 -6.42 -12.10 -8.61
CA ARG A 113 -6.20 -12.00 -10.06
C ARG A 113 -7.15 -12.88 -10.88
N SER A 114 -7.36 -14.12 -10.45
CA SER A 114 -8.24 -15.05 -11.16
C SER A 114 -9.71 -14.61 -11.21
N ALA A 115 -10.18 -13.81 -10.24
CA ALA A 115 -11.52 -13.23 -10.28
C ALA A 115 -11.69 -12.19 -11.40
N LEU A 116 -10.58 -11.65 -11.92
CA LEU A 116 -10.54 -10.70 -13.03
C LEU A 116 -10.09 -11.34 -14.35
N GLY A 117 -10.07 -12.67 -14.44
CA GLY A 117 -9.58 -13.39 -15.62
C GLY A 117 -8.06 -13.33 -15.81
N LEU A 118 -7.30 -12.88 -14.81
CA LEU A 118 -5.85 -12.82 -14.84
C LEU A 118 -5.22 -14.07 -14.23
N VAL A 119 -3.98 -14.37 -14.61
CA VAL A 119 -3.22 -15.50 -14.05
C VAL A 119 -2.64 -15.14 -12.67
N GLY A 120 -2.91 -15.99 -11.69
CA GLY A 120 -2.29 -15.96 -10.36
C GLY A 120 -3.29 -15.81 -9.21
N GLY A 121 -2.74 -15.72 -7.99
CA GLY A 121 -3.51 -15.57 -6.75
C GLY A 121 -3.73 -14.11 -6.35
N GLY A 122 -3.71 -13.87 -5.04
CA GLY A 122 -3.84 -12.52 -4.48
C GLY A 122 -2.75 -11.57 -4.96
N HIS A 123 -3.12 -10.32 -5.22
CA HIS A 123 -2.21 -9.27 -5.67
C HIS A 123 -2.53 -7.94 -5.00
N MET A 124 -1.54 -7.04 -5.00
CA MET A 124 -1.66 -5.68 -4.47
C MET A 124 -1.06 -4.70 -5.47
N SER A 125 -1.76 -3.61 -5.79
CA SER A 125 -1.30 -2.60 -6.75
C SER A 125 -1.86 -1.23 -6.41
N PRO A 126 -1.17 -0.14 -6.78
CA PRO A 126 -1.75 1.19 -6.68
C PRO A 126 -2.82 1.36 -7.77
N LEU A 127 -3.83 2.17 -7.50
CA LEU A 127 -4.75 2.64 -8.53
C LEU A 127 -4.28 4.01 -9.02
N GLY A 128 -4.31 4.21 -10.35
CA GLY A 128 -3.78 5.42 -10.99
C GLY A 128 -4.83 6.46 -11.36
N ALA A 129 -6.07 6.04 -11.61
CA ALA A 129 -7.19 6.90 -11.97
C ALA A 129 -8.52 6.16 -11.76
N TYR A 130 -9.62 6.89 -11.88
CA TYR A 130 -10.98 6.36 -12.02
C TYR A 130 -11.73 7.16 -13.10
N ALA A 131 -12.27 6.46 -14.10
CA ALA A 131 -13.06 6.98 -15.21
C ALA A 131 -14.54 6.68 -14.97
N ALA A 132 -15.25 7.65 -14.38
CA ALA A 132 -16.64 7.46 -13.95
C ALA A 132 -17.63 7.24 -15.11
N ASP A 133 -17.33 7.73 -16.30
CA ASP A 133 -18.13 7.54 -17.51
C ASP A 133 -18.04 6.12 -18.08
N ALA A 134 -16.90 5.47 -17.90
CA ALA A 134 -16.64 4.09 -18.30
C ALA A 134 -16.86 3.07 -17.16
N ASP A 135 -17.03 3.53 -15.91
CA ASP A 135 -17.00 2.70 -14.70
C ASP A 135 -15.72 1.85 -14.60
N MET A 136 -14.55 2.50 -14.82
CA MET A 136 -13.23 1.86 -14.89
C MET A 136 -12.15 2.50 -14.01
#